data_AF-A0A914QCM2-F1
#
_entry.id   AF-A0A914QCM2-F1
#
_cell.length_a   1.000
_cell.length_b   1.000
_cell.length_c   1.000
_cell.angle_alpha   90.00
_cell.angle_beta   90.00
_cell.angle_gamma   90.00
#
_symmetry.space_group_name_H-M   'P 1'
#
loop_
_entity.id
_entity.type
_entity.pdbx_description
1 polymer ?
#
loop_
_entity_poly.entity_id
_entity_poly.type
_entity_poly.pdbx_seq_one_letter_code
_entity_poly.pdbx_strand_id
1 'polypeptide(L)'
;MKKKKLEQSPNDVILTSDIIPSTITATSTSNIKFTTSLPVTLSNPSSIIQNISTVPHILATSNIPTVSSIPSTSKFVTNIKKNISIRTAEKAASTRDLNSELLNQILQLRNQTKFIKTLQKRITEVERQRDHWKLRYKNKFGKTKINNQNFKPLSPLDDLLFCVRFDLSTKKRRKMKAFLRERHIELFAKNEDVRKLEIVKDIESKFEYKEVIVTDKHGKDKIVHSIVSTDPKYLITSYLACLDDNKKLTAVNNRIRGAVSGDDGRGWTKICFIPLDVPLSSSRDNALVLAIFDAKDNYESILKFCKALFDLINGIITIEINGTIFELELFAIGDMCFLCALFGHGGHTCTYPCLFCYIRLRHLHEVGEQRIYEEMITNSEENKFSQKYKPLLNCKVSNIVPSVLHIPLGIGSDALKIFEKLENQIQKTGSMKNILAKYNLSRDPRTKQLNGNNMRKFLTTPTIFTDIRNIFTNTPNQDIADKVIDVCSTLGLIQGMMTIKIFDERQISNIKNLIQRFKELYISSPLNFTPKGHWLVFHVVKFIENHKIWGTASEHGQEAIHGSTDDDMYRYRSLPSKKKLQLVARNCFLRNLILAKSRL
;
A
#
# COMPACT_ATOMS: atom_id res chain seq x y z
N MET A 1 22.20 -20.48 53.34
CA MET A 1 22.03 -21.82 53.95
C MET A 1 21.03 -22.57 53.07
N LYS A 2 21.22 -23.74 52.43
CA LYS A 2 22.26 -24.79 52.39
C LYS A 2 22.72 -24.99 50.93
N LYS A 3 24.00 -25.32 50.78
CA LYS A 3 24.72 -25.68 49.55
C LYS A 3 24.27 -27.06 49.01
N LYS A 4 24.34 -27.26 47.70
CA LYS A 4 25.14 -28.34 47.10
C LYS A 4 25.53 -28.01 45.65
N LYS A 5 26.84 -27.79 45.48
CA LYS A 5 27.60 -27.87 44.22
C LYS A 5 27.66 -29.32 43.76
N LEU A 6 27.75 -29.55 42.45
CA LEU A 6 28.80 -30.42 41.90
C LEU A 6 29.14 -29.98 40.47
N GLU A 7 30.40 -29.57 40.31
CA GLU A 7 31.13 -29.38 39.06
C GLU A 7 31.58 -30.75 38.54
N GLN A 8 31.66 -30.94 37.21
CA GLN A 8 32.86 -31.40 36.49
C GLN A 8 32.59 -31.52 34.98
N SER A 9 33.50 -30.95 34.18
CA SER A 9 33.73 -31.20 32.74
C SER A 9 35.00 -32.07 32.59
N PRO A 10 35.65 -32.26 31.42
CA PRO A 10 35.23 -32.38 30.01
C PRO A 10 35.84 -33.65 29.32
N ASN A 11 35.68 -33.76 27.99
CA ASN A 11 36.38 -34.63 27.01
C ASN A 11 35.80 -36.06 26.80
N ASP A 12 35.30 -36.35 25.59
CA ASP A 12 36.12 -36.95 24.52
C ASP A 12 35.32 -37.19 23.22
N VAL A 13 36.05 -37.08 22.12
CA VAL A 13 35.66 -37.26 20.72
C VAL A 13 35.66 -38.75 20.37
N ILE A 14 34.59 -39.30 19.77
CA ILE A 14 34.68 -40.47 18.87
C ILE A 14 33.71 -40.32 17.70
N LEU A 15 34.29 -40.27 16.50
CA LEU A 15 33.67 -40.54 15.20
C LEU A 15 33.38 -42.03 15.07
N THR A 16 32.17 -42.42 14.67
CA THR A 16 31.96 -43.66 13.92
C THR A 16 30.89 -43.49 12.85
N SER A 17 31.25 -44.05 11.71
CA SER A 17 30.65 -44.11 10.39
C SER A 17 29.35 -44.94 10.28
N ASP A 18 28.59 -44.58 9.24
CA ASP A 18 27.76 -45.42 8.35
C ASP A 18 26.66 -46.31 8.94
N ILE A 19 25.42 -46.06 8.47
CA ILE A 19 24.50 -47.06 7.89
C ILE A 19 23.50 -46.33 6.96
N ILE A 20 23.49 -46.74 5.69
CA ILE A 20 22.50 -46.45 4.64
C ILE A 20 21.32 -47.43 4.82
N PRO A 21 20.05 -47.02 4.66
CA PRO A 21 19.26 -47.42 3.47
C PRO A 21 18.29 -46.31 3.02
N SER A 22 18.34 -45.81 1.78
CA SER A 22 17.84 -46.40 0.52
C SER A 22 16.61 -45.63 0.02
N THR A 23 16.77 -45.05 -1.18
CA THR A 23 15.75 -44.89 -2.23
C THR A 23 14.46 -44.13 -1.90
N ILE A 24 14.42 -42.83 -2.22
CA ILE A 24 13.19 -42.15 -2.63
C ILE A 24 13.43 -41.40 -3.94
N THR A 25 12.63 -41.78 -4.92
CA THR A 25 12.52 -41.28 -6.29
C THR A 25 12.45 -39.76 -6.38
N ALA A 26 13.38 -39.18 -7.15
CA ALA A 26 13.38 -37.78 -7.52
C ALA A 26 12.23 -37.47 -8.49
N THR A 27 11.24 -36.68 -8.05
CA THR A 27 10.34 -35.97 -8.94
C THR A 27 11.02 -34.72 -9.47
N SER A 28 11.26 -34.69 -10.77
CA SER A 28 11.85 -33.59 -11.52
C SER A 28 11.11 -32.27 -11.30
N THR A 29 11.78 -31.30 -10.67
CA THR A 29 11.41 -29.88 -10.73
C THR A 29 11.80 -29.33 -12.10
N SER A 30 10.83 -29.09 -12.96
CA SER A 30 11.04 -28.46 -14.26
C SER A 30 11.41 -26.98 -14.08
N ASN A 31 12.71 -26.68 -14.07
CA ASN A 31 13.21 -25.32 -14.19
C ASN A 31 12.82 -24.77 -15.58
N ILE A 32 12.03 -23.69 -15.60
CA ILE A 32 11.64 -22.97 -16.82
C ILE A 32 12.90 -22.31 -17.39
N LYS A 33 13.49 -22.90 -18.42
CA LYS A 33 14.57 -22.28 -19.20
C LYS A 33 14.03 -21.11 -20.03
N PHE A 34 14.44 -19.88 -19.69
CA PHE A 34 14.23 -18.71 -20.55
C PHE A 34 15.37 -18.64 -21.59
N THR A 35 15.07 -18.89 -22.86
CA THR A 35 16.06 -18.73 -23.95
C THR A 35 16.17 -17.26 -24.35
N THR A 36 17.36 -16.68 -24.17
CA THR A 36 17.72 -15.33 -24.63
C THR A 36 18.30 -15.37 -26.04
N SER A 37 17.70 -14.64 -26.97
CA SER A 37 18.40 -14.12 -28.15
C SER A 37 17.79 -12.78 -28.57
N LEU A 38 18.46 -11.69 -28.23
CA LEU A 38 18.22 -10.34 -28.74
C LEU A 38 19.18 -10.08 -29.91
N PRO A 39 18.72 -9.51 -31.04
CA PRO A 39 19.60 -8.76 -31.92
C PRO A 39 19.75 -7.31 -31.41
N VAL A 40 21.01 -6.91 -31.20
CA VAL A 40 21.50 -5.52 -31.20
C VAL A 40 21.25 -4.98 -32.63
N THR A 41 20.66 -3.82 -32.92
CA THR A 41 21.09 -2.42 -32.74
C THR A 41 19.94 -1.50 -33.18
N LEU A 42 19.74 -0.36 -32.52
CA LEU A 42 19.39 0.90 -33.20
C LEU A 42 19.83 2.06 -32.30
N SER A 43 20.73 2.87 -32.85
CA SER A 43 21.37 4.02 -32.24
C SER A 43 20.41 5.21 -32.12
N ASN A 44 20.51 5.89 -30.96
CA ASN A 44 20.16 7.29 -30.69
C ASN A 44 18.65 7.70 -30.59
N PRO A 45 18.06 7.80 -29.38
CA PRO A 45 16.70 8.33 -29.16
C PRO A 45 16.65 9.80 -28.65
N SER A 46 17.71 10.58 -28.77
CA SER A 46 17.81 11.90 -28.11
C SER A 46 17.08 13.09 -28.78
N SER A 47 16.26 12.89 -29.83
CA SER A 47 15.64 14.02 -30.55
C SER A 47 14.10 14.10 -30.50
N ILE A 48 13.40 13.26 -29.72
CA ILE A 48 11.92 13.25 -29.73
C ILE A 48 11.26 13.73 -28.42
N ILE A 49 12.01 13.95 -27.33
CA ILE A 49 11.42 14.18 -25.98
C ILE A 49 11.30 15.68 -25.58
N GLN A 50 11.60 16.65 -26.44
CA GLN A 50 11.60 18.06 -26.01
C GLN A 50 10.33 18.90 -26.22
N ASN A 51 9.20 18.36 -26.72
CA ASN A 51 8.05 19.22 -27.09
C ASN A 51 6.66 18.84 -26.55
N ILE A 52 6.55 18.17 -25.41
CA ILE A 52 5.24 18.03 -24.74
C ILE A 52 5.36 18.35 -23.25
N SER A 53 5.56 19.64 -22.98
CA SER A 53 5.28 20.27 -21.70
C SER A 53 4.04 21.15 -21.88
N THR A 54 3.14 21.10 -20.89
CA THR A 54 1.92 21.91 -20.65
C THR A 54 0.55 21.25 -20.93
N VAL A 55 0.01 20.53 -19.93
CA VAL A 55 -1.44 20.41 -19.70
C VAL A 55 -1.71 20.46 -18.18
N PRO A 56 -2.69 21.26 -17.69
CA PRO A 56 -3.06 21.28 -16.27
C PRO A 56 -3.97 20.09 -15.91
N HIS A 57 -3.66 19.39 -14.82
CA HIS A 57 -4.55 18.38 -14.23
C HIS A 57 -5.70 19.06 -13.46
N ILE A 58 -6.93 18.90 -13.95
CA ILE A 58 -8.17 19.27 -13.24
C ILE A 58 -8.62 18.09 -12.37
N LEU A 59 -8.74 18.37 -11.07
CA LEU A 59 -9.28 17.50 -10.02
C LEU A 59 -10.75 17.13 -10.28
N ALA A 60 -11.04 15.83 -10.17
CA ALA A 60 -12.40 15.31 -10.14
C ALA A 60 -12.93 15.30 -8.70
N THR A 61 -13.83 16.23 -8.38
CA THR A 61 -14.75 16.10 -7.23
C THR A 61 -16.07 15.54 -7.73
N SER A 62 -16.43 14.33 -7.29
CA SER A 62 -17.72 13.69 -7.59
C SER A 62 -18.59 13.60 -6.35
N ASN A 63 -19.75 14.25 -6.40
CA ASN A 63 -21.00 13.69 -5.90
C ASN A 63 -21.98 13.74 -7.09
N ILE A 64 -22.13 12.62 -7.80
CA ILE A 64 -23.14 12.42 -8.85
C ILE A 64 -23.98 11.20 -8.44
N PRO A 65 -25.32 11.33 -8.37
CA PRO A 65 -26.22 10.19 -8.13
C PRO A 65 -26.17 9.14 -9.24
N THR A 66 -26.43 7.90 -8.85
CA THR A 66 -26.43 6.67 -9.65
C THR A 66 -27.32 6.72 -10.90
N VAL A 67 -26.83 6.15 -12.00
CA VAL A 67 -27.39 6.12 -13.38
C VAL A 67 -28.67 5.26 -13.53
N SER A 68 -29.26 4.74 -12.45
CA SER A 68 -30.43 3.85 -12.52
C SER A 68 -31.79 4.56 -12.54
N SER A 69 -31.85 5.89 -12.60
CA SER A 69 -33.12 6.64 -12.62
C SER A 69 -33.23 7.66 -13.77
N ILE A 70 -32.59 7.39 -14.92
CA ILE A 70 -32.82 8.20 -16.13
C ILE A 70 -34.11 7.68 -16.79
N PRO A 71 -35.18 8.48 -16.87
CA PRO A 71 -36.38 8.08 -17.60
C PRO A 71 -36.03 7.92 -19.08
N SER A 72 -36.66 6.96 -19.77
CA SER A 72 -36.59 6.87 -21.22
C SER A 72 -36.82 8.24 -21.87
N THR A 73 -36.17 8.48 -23.00
CA THR A 73 -36.18 9.74 -23.75
C THR A 73 -37.57 10.33 -23.97
N SER A 74 -38.64 9.52 -23.95
CA SER A 74 -40.02 10.02 -24.04
C SER A 74 -40.49 10.75 -22.76
N LYS A 75 -40.17 10.25 -21.55
CA LYS A 75 -40.50 10.92 -20.27
C LYS A 75 -39.70 12.22 -20.07
N PHE A 76 -38.49 12.29 -20.62
CA PHE A 76 -37.66 13.49 -20.61
C PHE A 76 -38.27 14.62 -21.47
N VAL A 77 -38.84 14.28 -22.62
CA VAL A 77 -39.57 15.21 -23.50
C VAL A 77 -40.89 15.68 -22.85
N THR A 78 -41.59 14.82 -22.11
CA THR A 78 -42.79 15.21 -21.34
C THR A 78 -42.46 16.24 -20.24
N ASN A 79 -41.31 16.09 -19.56
CA ASN A 79 -40.83 17.08 -18.58
C ASN A 79 -40.43 18.42 -19.22
N ILE A 80 -39.92 18.41 -20.45
CA ILE A 80 -39.62 19.64 -21.21
C ILE A 80 -40.91 20.41 -21.57
N LYS A 81 -42.00 19.71 -21.94
CA LYS A 81 -43.31 20.36 -22.17
C LYS A 81 -43.88 20.99 -20.89
N LYS A 82 -43.64 20.36 -19.72
CA LYS A 82 -44.01 20.92 -18.41
C LYS A 82 -43.23 22.21 -18.07
N ASN A 83 -41.99 22.34 -18.56
CA ASN A 83 -41.15 23.54 -18.36
C ASN A 83 -41.52 24.72 -19.27
N ILE A 84 -42.15 24.49 -20.42
CA ILE A 84 -42.67 25.56 -21.28
C ILE A 84 -43.90 26.23 -20.65
N SER A 85 -44.68 25.48 -19.86
CA SER A 85 -45.80 25.99 -19.05
C SER A 85 -45.38 26.99 -17.96
N ILE A 86 -44.09 27.07 -17.61
CA ILE A 86 -43.58 27.95 -16.55
C ILE A 86 -43.50 29.41 -17.02
N ARG A 87 -43.22 29.66 -18.31
CA ARG A 87 -43.23 31.03 -18.88
C ARG A 87 -44.63 31.65 -18.85
N THR A 88 -45.67 30.83 -18.89
CA THR A 88 -47.06 31.27 -18.77
C THR A 88 -47.39 31.63 -17.31
N ALA A 89 -46.79 30.94 -16.33
CA ALA A 89 -46.93 31.25 -14.90
C ALA A 89 -46.16 32.52 -14.49
N GLU A 90 -45.01 32.81 -15.12
CA GLU A 90 -44.22 34.04 -14.88
C GLU A 90 -44.98 35.33 -15.25
N LYS A 91 -45.88 35.28 -16.26
CA LYS A 91 -46.75 36.41 -16.61
C LYS A 91 -47.93 36.61 -15.66
N ALA A 92 -48.33 35.57 -14.92
CA ALA A 92 -49.40 35.66 -13.92
C ALA A 92 -48.90 36.11 -12.53
N ALA A 93 -47.58 36.07 -12.29
CA ALA A 93 -46.98 36.28 -10.97
C ALA A 93 -46.42 37.71 -10.73
N SER A 94 -46.76 38.70 -11.56
CA SER A 94 -46.33 40.10 -11.34
C SER A 94 -47.21 40.87 -10.34
N THR A 95 -48.04 40.18 -9.56
CA THR A 95 -48.94 40.80 -8.58
C THR A 95 -48.92 40.02 -7.26
N ARG A 96 -48.30 40.66 -6.25
CA ARG A 96 -48.29 40.40 -4.79
C ARG A 96 -47.39 39.28 -4.24
N ASP A 97 -46.74 39.66 -3.13
CA ASP A 97 -45.91 38.94 -2.16
C ASP A 97 -45.60 37.46 -2.44
N LEU A 98 -44.42 37.24 -3.02
CA LEU A 98 -43.83 35.91 -3.07
C LEU A 98 -43.27 35.52 -1.69
N ASN A 99 -43.75 34.39 -1.17
CA ASN A 99 -43.16 33.69 -0.05
C ASN A 99 -41.66 33.41 -0.32
N SER A 100 -40.78 33.77 0.61
CA SER A 100 -39.31 33.68 0.48
C SER A 100 -38.80 32.30 0.02
N GLU A 101 -39.57 31.25 0.33
CA GLU A 101 -39.31 29.87 -0.06
C GLU A 101 -39.47 29.62 -1.58
N LEU A 102 -40.47 30.24 -2.21
CA LEU A 102 -40.69 30.14 -3.66
C LEU A 102 -39.60 30.89 -4.44
N LEU A 103 -39.15 32.03 -3.92
CA LEU A 103 -38.02 32.77 -4.50
C LEU A 103 -36.71 31.96 -4.41
N ASN A 104 -36.47 31.28 -3.29
CA ASN A 104 -35.33 30.37 -3.12
C ASN A 104 -35.40 29.17 -4.06
N GLN A 105 -36.57 28.58 -4.27
CA GLN A 105 -36.77 27.51 -5.26
C GLN A 105 -36.50 27.98 -6.69
N ILE A 106 -36.96 29.19 -7.06
CA ILE A 106 -36.69 29.79 -8.38
C ILE A 106 -35.18 30.06 -8.57
N LEU A 107 -34.50 30.57 -7.55
CA LEU A 107 -33.04 30.79 -7.57
C LEU A 107 -32.27 29.47 -7.70
N GLN A 108 -32.70 28.42 -6.99
CA GLN A 108 -32.11 27.08 -7.08
C GLN A 108 -32.27 26.49 -8.49
N LEU A 109 -33.45 26.61 -9.09
CA LEU A 109 -33.73 26.18 -10.48
C LEU A 109 -32.91 26.96 -11.51
N ARG A 110 -32.71 28.27 -11.30
CA ARG A 110 -31.82 29.09 -12.14
C ARG A 110 -30.37 28.62 -12.07
N ASN A 111 -29.87 28.31 -10.88
CA ASN A 111 -28.50 27.80 -10.69
C ASN A 111 -28.32 26.42 -11.33
N GLN A 112 -29.30 25.52 -11.19
CA GLN A 112 -29.29 24.22 -11.88
C GLN A 112 -29.31 24.37 -13.40
N THR A 113 -30.10 25.32 -13.93
CA THR A 113 -30.16 25.59 -15.37
C THR A 113 -28.84 26.15 -15.90
N LYS A 114 -28.19 27.07 -15.17
CA LYS A 114 -26.85 27.58 -15.51
C LYS A 114 -25.80 26.46 -15.49
N PHE A 115 -25.86 25.58 -14.50
CA PHE A 115 -24.97 24.42 -14.40
C PHE A 115 -25.14 23.47 -15.59
N ILE A 116 -26.39 23.12 -15.94
CA ILE A 116 -26.69 22.25 -17.09
C ILE A 116 -26.19 22.86 -18.40
N LYS A 117 -26.42 24.16 -18.63
CA LYS A 117 -25.90 24.86 -19.83
C LYS A 117 -24.37 24.86 -19.89
N THR A 118 -23.71 25.01 -18.74
CA THR A 118 -22.24 24.93 -18.64
C THR A 118 -21.74 23.52 -18.96
N LEU A 119 -22.46 22.49 -18.49
CA LEU A 119 -22.15 21.09 -18.73
C LEU A 119 -22.35 20.71 -20.20
N GLN A 120 -23.44 21.17 -20.82
CA GLN A 120 -23.70 21.02 -22.27
C GLN A 120 -22.59 21.67 -23.08
N LYS A 121 -22.22 22.92 -22.77
CA LYS A 121 -21.11 23.61 -23.45
C LYS A 121 -19.79 22.86 -23.31
N ARG A 122 -19.50 22.30 -22.13
CA ARG A 122 -18.31 21.45 -21.90
C ARG A 122 -18.35 20.13 -22.65
N ILE A 123 -19.51 19.46 -22.73
CA ILE A 123 -19.68 18.23 -23.51
C ILE A 123 -19.45 18.51 -24.99
N THR A 124 -20.08 19.57 -25.54
CA THR A 124 -19.89 19.99 -26.93
C THR A 124 -18.44 20.37 -27.22
N GLU A 125 -17.76 21.03 -26.28
CA GLU A 125 -16.33 21.35 -26.42
C GLU A 125 -15.46 20.09 -26.41
N VAL A 126 -15.74 19.11 -25.55
CA VAL A 126 -15.05 17.82 -25.53
C VAL A 126 -15.31 17.02 -26.81
N GLU A 127 -16.52 17.05 -27.35
CA GLU A 127 -16.86 16.41 -28.63
C GLU A 127 -16.18 17.10 -29.80
N ARG A 128 -16.14 18.43 -29.81
CA ARG A 128 -15.43 19.24 -30.81
C ARG A 128 -13.93 19.02 -30.72
N GLN A 129 -13.35 18.92 -29.52
CA GLN A 129 -11.95 18.54 -29.32
C GLN A 129 -11.70 17.11 -29.78
N ARG A 130 -12.56 16.15 -29.47
CA ARG A 130 -12.46 14.76 -29.95
C ARG A 130 -12.46 14.71 -31.47
N ASP A 131 -13.35 15.45 -32.13
CA ASP A 131 -13.48 15.44 -33.58
C ASP A 131 -12.35 16.25 -34.24
N HIS A 132 -11.89 17.33 -33.63
CA HIS A 132 -10.66 18.04 -34.01
C HIS A 132 -9.42 17.15 -33.86
N TRP A 133 -9.31 16.37 -32.77
CA TRP A 133 -8.24 15.40 -32.57
C TRP A 133 -8.32 14.27 -33.60
N LYS A 134 -9.50 13.73 -33.90
CA LYS A 134 -9.70 12.76 -34.99
C LYS A 134 -9.27 13.33 -36.34
N LEU A 135 -9.61 14.58 -36.64
CA LEU A 135 -9.23 15.26 -37.89
C LEU A 135 -7.72 15.54 -37.93
N ARG A 136 -7.12 16.01 -36.83
CA ARG A 136 -5.67 16.22 -36.70
C ARG A 136 -4.90 14.90 -36.81
N TYR A 137 -5.41 13.81 -36.24
CA TYR A 137 -4.82 12.48 -36.38
C TYR A 137 -4.96 11.95 -37.81
N LYS A 138 -6.13 12.12 -38.43
CA LYS A 138 -6.37 11.72 -39.83
C LYS A 138 -5.50 12.54 -40.80
N ASN A 139 -5.24 13.81 -40.50
CA ASN A 139 -4.38 14.66 -41.34
C ASN A 139 -2.88 14.46 -41.07
N LYS A 140 -2.48 14.17 -39.82
CA LYS A 140 -1.06 13.97 -39.44
C LYS A 140 -0.56 12.54 -39.64
N PHE A 141 -1.46 11.54 -39.60
CA PHE A 141 -1.13 10.11 -39.74
C PHE A 141 -1.92 9.38 -40.83
N GLY A 142 -2.91 10.01 -41.46
CA GLY A 142 -3.72 9.36 -42.51
C GLY A 142 -3.10 9.39 -43.91
N LYS A 143 -1.90 9.97 -44.07
CA LYS A 143 -1.13 9.93 -45.33
C LYS A 143 0.23 9.26 -45.20
N THR A 144 0.75 9.08 -44.00
CA THR A 144 1.87 8.18 -43.77
C THR A 144 1.33 6.76 -43.85
N LYS A 145 1.40 6.15 -45.04
CA LYS A 145 1.57 4.69 -45.11
C LYS A 145 2.81 4.41 -44.26
N ILE A 146 2.61 4.01 -43.00
CA ILE A 146 3.66 3.32 -42.26
C ILE A 146 3.91 2.10 -43.12
N ASN A 147 5.03 2.09 -43.84
CA ASN A 147 5.43 0.93 -44.61
C ASN A 147 5.37 -0.25 -43.65
N ASN A 148 4.63 -1.29 -44.04
CA ASN A 148 4.37 -2.50 -43.26
C ASN A 148 5.64 -3.33 -42.97
N GLN A 149 6.81 -2.72 -43.08
CA GLN A 149 8.08 -3.32 -42.77
C GLN A 149 8.22 -3.40 -41.24
N ASN A 150 7.95 -4.60 -40.73
CA ASN A 150 8.59 -5.21 -39.56
C ASN A 150 8.01 -4.95 -38.16
N PHE A 151 6.71 -4.68 -38.00
CA PHE A 151 6.10 -4.88 -36.67
C PHE A 151 5.73 -6.35 -36.48
N LYS A 152 6.67 -7.12 -35.90
CA LYS A 152 6.35 -8.46 -35.38
C LYS A 152 5.39 -8.30 -34.19
N PRO A 153 4.25 -9.01 -34.16
CA PRO A 153 3.38 -9.02 -33.00
C PRO A 153 4.16 -9.39 -31.73
N LEU A 154 3.77 -8.80 -30.61
CA LEU A 154 4.28 -9.19 -29.30
C LEU A 154 4.12 -10.70 -29.12
N SER A 155 5.10 -11.33 -28.47
CA SER A 155 4.91 -12.72 -28.02
C SER A 155 3.69 -12.78 -27.08
N PRO A 156 3.03 -13.93 -26.92
CA PRO A 156 1.89 -14.04 -25.99
C PRO A 156 2.25 -13.60 -24.57
N LEU A 157 3.48 -13.88 -24.13
CA LEU A 157 3.98 -13.42 -22.84
C LEU A 157 4.12 -11.89 -22.84
N ASP A 158 4.82 -11.30 -23.80
CA ASP A 158 5.03 -9.84 -23.85
C ASP A 158 3.71 -9.06 -23.95
N ASP A 159 2.72 -9.61 -24.66
CA ASP A 159 1.36 -9.06 -24.71
C ASP A 159 0.69 -9.08 -23.33
N LEU A 160 0.75 -10.22 -22.62
CA LEU A 160 0.24 -10.33 -21.27
C LEU A 160 0.92 -9.33 -20.33
N LEU A 161 2.25 -9.25 -20.39
CA LEU A 161 3.04 -8.34 -19.57
C LEU A 161 2.71 -6.88 -19.89
N PHE A 162 2.57 -6.53 -21.17
CA PHE A 162 2.13 -5.21 -21.61
C PHE A 162 0.75 -4.87 -21.04
N CYS A 163 -0.20 -5.80 -21.09
CA CYS A 163 -1.53 -5.56 -20.57
C CYS A 163 -1.57 -5.37 -19.05
N VAL A 164 -0.75 -6.12 -18.32
CA VAL A 164 -0.60 -5.98 -16.87
C VAL A 164 0.05 -4.64 -16.53
N ARG A 165 1.13 -4.25 -17.22
CA ARG A 165 1.84 -2.99 -17.00
C ARG A 165 0.99 -1.75 -17.27
N PHE A 166 0.14 -1.79 -18.29
CA PHE A 166 -0.72 -0.68 -18.70
C PHE A 166 -2.17 -0.81 -18.22
N ASP A 167 -2.43 -1.72 -17.28
CA ASP A 167 -3.73 -1.84 -16.65
C ASP A 167 -4.90 -2.06 -17.63
N LEU A 168 -4.62 -2.84 -18.68
CA LEU A 168 -5.54 -3.12 -19.76
C LEU A 168 -6.38 -4.36 -19.43
N SER A 169 -7.68 -4.13 -19.22
CA SER A 169 -8.63 -5.24 -19.18
C SER A 169 -8.70 -5.96 -20.53
N THR A 170 -9.14 -7.22 -20.53
CA THR A 170 -9.37 -8.01 -21.75
C THR A 170 -10.29 -7.29 -22.74
N LYS A 171 -11.23 -6.46 -22.25
CA LYS A 171 -12.11 -5.64 -23.10
C LYS A 171 -11.35 -4.45 -23.70
N LYS A 172 -10.55 -3.72 -22.91
CA LYS A 172 -9.72 -2.60 -23.40
C LYS A 172 -8.68 -3.09 -24.41
N ARG A 173 -7.96 -4.17 -24.09
CA ARG A 173 -7.00 -4.83 -24.99
C ARG A 173 -7.64 -5.21 -26.34
N ARG A 174 -8.82 -5.85 -26.34
CA ARG A 174 -9.54 -6.20 -27.57
C ARG A 174 -9.91 -4.98 -28.41
N LYS A 175 -10.38 -3.90 -27.77
CA LYS A 175 -10.69 -2.63 -28.46
C LYS A 175 -9.43 -2.01 -29.06
N MET A 176 -8.32 -2.00 -28.32
CA MET A 176 -7.04 -1.47 -28.80
C MET A 176 -6.50 -2.30 -29.97
N LYS A 177 -6.57 -3.63 -29.86
CA LYS A 177 -6.23 -4.55 -30.94
C LYS A 177 -7.09 -4.35 -32.19
N ALA A 178 -8.39 -4.08 -32.05
CA ALA A 178 -9.26 -3.77 -33.19
C ALA A 178 -8.86 -2.42 -33.84
N PHE A 179 -8.68 -1.38 -33.03
CA PHE A 179 -8.28 -0.05 -33.47
C PHE A 179 -6.94 -0.03 -34.22
N LEU A 180 -5.96 -0.82 -33.78
CA LEU A 180 -4.66 -0.95 -34.45
C LEU A 180 -4.77 -1.76 -35.74
N ARG A 181 -5.59 -2.83 -35.77
CA ARG A 181 -5.83 -3.61 -36.99
C ARG A 181 -6.53 -2.81 -38.09
N GLU A 182 -7.45 -1.91 -37.75
CA GLU A 182 -8.03 -0.94 -38.69
C GLU A 182 -6.98 -0.03 -39.36
N ARG A 183 -5.78 0.08 -38.76
CA ARG A 183 -4.63 0.84 -39.26
C ARG A 183 -3.52 -0.07 -39.80
N HIS A 184 -3.82 -1.34 -40.02
CA HIS A 184 -2.87 -2.36 -40.47
C HIS A 184 -1.69 -2.59 -39.51
N ILE A 185 -1.84 -2.30 -38.22
CA ILE A 185 -0.83 -2.55 -37.18
C ILE A 185 -1.21 -3.79 -36.38
N GLU A 186 -0.43 -4.86 -36.50
CA GLU A 186 -0.60 -6.09 -35.72
C GLU A 186 0.32 -6.15 -34.51
N LEU A 187 -0.01 -5.41 -33.45
CA LEU A 187 0.81 -5.36 -32.24
C LEU A 187 0.59 -6.56 -31.29
N PHE A 188 -0.65 -7.03 -31.15
CA PHE A 188 -1.04 -7.96 -30.09
C PHE A 188 -1.13 -9.42 -30.55
N ALA A 189 -0.63 -10.34 -29.73
CA ALA A 189 -0.78 -11.79 -29.89
C ALA A 189 -2.26 -12.22 -29.96
N LYS A 190 -2.53 -13.45 -30.43
CA LYS A 190 -3.90 -13.99 -30.41
C LYS A 190 -4.34 -14.21 -28.95
N ASN A 191 -5.63 -14.01 -28.69
CA ASN A 191 -6.17 -14.13 -27.32
C ASN A 191 -6.02 -15.55 -26.78
N GLU A 192 -6.08 -16.53 -27.68
CA GLU A 192 -5.99 -17.94 -27.34
C GLU A 192 -4.58 -18.32 -26.88
N ASP A 193 -3.56 -17.83 -27.58
CA ASP A 193 -2.16 -18.06 -27.22
C ASP A 193 -1.83 -17.51 -25.83
N VAL A 194 -2.32 -16.29 -25.52
CA VAL A 194 -2.16 -15.68 -24.19
C VAL A 194 -2.85 -16.52 -23.09
N ARG A 195 -3.99 -17.15 -23.39
CA ARG A 195 -4.71 -18.01 -22.44
C ARG A 195 -4.05 -19.37 -22.26
N LYS A 196 -3.33 -19.85 -23.28
CA LYS A 196 -2.64 -21.15 -23.26
C LYS A 196 -1.28 -21.09 -22.57
N LEU A 197 -0.77 -19.89 -22.27
CA LEU A 197 0.47 -19.70 -21.52
C LEU A 197 0.48 -20.54 -20.23
N GLU A 198 1.46 -21.45 -20.13
CA GLU A 198 1.62 -22.33 -18.98
C GLU A 198 1.85 -21.56 -17.69
N ILE A 199 2.67 -20.50 -17.74
CA ILE A 199 2.91 -19.61 -16.60
C ILE A 199 1.60 -19.07 -15.99
N VAL A 200 0.57 -18.81 -16.81
CA VAL A 200 -0.74 -18.36 -16.30
C VAL A 200 -1.44 -19.45 -15.51
N LYS A 201 -1.45 -20.68 -16.05
CA LYS A 201 -2.08 -21.84 -15.41
C LYS A 201 -1.35 -22.22 -14.14
N ASP A 202 -0.03 -22.22 -14.20
CA ASP A 202 0.85 -22.53 -13.08
C ASP A 202 0.61 -21.54 -11.93
N ILE A 203 0.71 -20.23 -12.15
CA ILE A 203 0.41 -19.23 -11.12
C ILE A 203 -1.01 -19.38 -10.55
N GLU A 204 -2.03 -19.50 -11.41
CA GLU A 204 -3.43 -19.63 -10.96
C GLU A 204 -3.65 -20.91 -10.12
N SER A 205 -2.85 -21.97 -10.34
CA SER A 205 -2.91 -23.23 -9.58
C SER A 205 -2.28 -23.14 -8.19
N LYS A 206 -1.42 -22.15 -7.94
CA LYS A 206 -0.76 -21.92 -6.63
C LYS A 206 -1.63 -21.14 -5.65
N PHE A 207 -2.90 -20.91 -5.98
CA PHE A 207 -3.86 -20.21 -5.15
C PHE A 207 -5.15 -21.02 -5.00
N GLU A 208 -5.64 -21.11 -3.77
CA GLU A 208 -6.92 -21.70 -3.44
C GLU A 208 -7.95 -20.59 -3.16
N TYR A 209 -9.14 -20.74 -3.74
CA TYR A 209 -10.27 -19.86 -3.47
C TYR A 209 -11.22 -20.51 -2.46
N LYS A 210 -11.66 -19.73 -1.45
CA LYS A 210 -12.65 -20.18 -0.46
C LYS A 210 -13.79 -19.17 -0.34
N GLU A 211 -14.98 -19.70 -0.08
CA GLU A 211 -16.15 -18.95 0.36
C GLU A 211 -16.51 -19.44 1.74
N VAL A 212 -16.59 -18.51 2.69
CA VAL A 212 -16.93 -18.85 4.07
C VAL A 212 -18.07 -17.96 4.51
N ILE A 213 -19.11 -18.57 5.05
CA ILE A 213 -20.21 -17.84 5.68
C ILE A 213 -19.71 -17.37 7.05
N VAL A 214 -19.82 -16.07 7.28
CA VAL A 214 -19.50 -15.42 8.55
C VAL A 214 -20.72 -14.70 9.03
N THR A 215 -21.22 -15.11 10.18
CA THR A 215 -22.31 -14.42 10.87
C THR A 215 -21.73 -13.16 11.51
N ASP A 216 -22.31 -12.01 11.18
CA ASP A 216 -21.91 -10.73 11.76
C ASP A 216 -22.39 -10.60 13.22
N LYS A 217 -21.97 -9.51 13.87
CA LYS A 217 -22.35 -9.19 15.26
C LYS A 217 -23.87 -8.98 15.47
N HIS A 218 -24.64 -8.87 14.39
CA HIS A 218 -26.10 -8.72 14.41
C HIS A 218 -26.81 -10.04 14.05
N GLY A 219 -26.09 -11.15 13.95
CA GLY A 219 -26.65 -12.45 13.59
C GLY A 219 -26.91 -12.62 12.10
N LYS A 220 -26.41 -11.72 11.24
CA LYS A 220 -26.64 -11.79 9.79
C LYS A 220 -25.46 -12.46 9.09
N ASP A 221 -25.77 -13.47 8.30
CA ASP A 221 -24.77 -14.17 7.49
C ASP A 221 -24.28 -13.30 6.33
N LYS A 222 -22.96 -13.16 6.24
CA LYS A 222 -22.23 -12.57 5.13
C LYS A 222 -21.32 -13.64 4.51
N ILE A 223 -21.37 -13.78 3.19
CA ILE A 223 -20.39 -14.57 2.46
C ILE A 223 -19.09 -13.76 2.38
N VAL A 224 -18.01 -14.31 2.93
CA VAL A 224 -16.67 -13.77 2.83
C VAL A 224 -15.90 -14.58 1.80
N HIS A 225 -15.24 -13.87 0.89
CA HIS A 225 -14.43 -14.46 -0.16
C HIS A 225 -12.94 -14.33 0.17
N SER A 226 -12.17 -15.38 -0.08
CA SER A 226 -10.71 -15.35 0.06
C SER A 226 -10.02 -16.07 -1.10
N ILE A 227 -8.81 -15.61 -1.42
CA ILE A 227 -7.84 -16.34 -2.24
C ILE A 227 -6.51 -16.36 -1.50
N VAL A 228 -5.92 -17.55 -1.35
CA VAL A 228 -4.75 -17.76 -0.48
C VAL A 228 -3.77 -18.70 -1.20
N SER A 229 -2.48 -18.39 -1.14
CA SER A 229 -1.47 -19.24 -1.76
C SER A 229 -1.38 -20.58 -1.05
N THR A 230 -1.35 -21.66 -1.83
CA THR A 230 -1.14 -23.04 -1.38
C THR A 230 0.32 -23.46 -1.46
N ASP A 231 1.17 -22.65 -2.10
CA ASP A 231 2.59 -22.92 -2.33
C ASP A 231 3.36 -21.59 -2.32
N PRO A 232 3.43 -20.92 -1.15
CA PRO A 232 4.13 -19.65 -1.04
C PRO A 232 5.63 -19.80 -1.33
N LYS A 233 6.22 -20.97 -1.04
CA LYS A 233 7.63 -21.26 -1.34
C LYS A 233 7.90 -21.15 -2.82
N TYR A 234 7.06 -21.75 -3.68
CA TYR A 234 7.21 -21.63 -5.12
C TYR A 234 7.11 -20.18 -5.61
N LEU A 235 6.11 -19.43 -5.13
CA LEU A 235 5.91 -18.03 -5.56
C LEU A 235 7.08 -17.15 -5.16
N ILE A 236 7.55 -17.28 -3.91
CA ILE A 236 8.70 -16.52 -3.39
C ILE A 236 9.97 -16.90 -4.16
N THR A 237 10.25 -18.20 -4.29
CA THR A 237 11.46 -18.69 -5.00
C THR A 237 11.48 -18.23 -6.45
N SER A 238 10.37 -18.37 -7.17
CA SER A 238 10.27 -17.95 -8.58
C SER A 238 10.49 -16.45 -8.75
N TYR A 239 9.98 -15.65 -7.81
CA TYR A 239 10.17 -14.21 -7.84
C TYR A 239 11.61 -13.80 -7.51
N LEU A 240 12.21 -14.39 -6.48
CA LEU A 240 13.60 -14.14 -6.10
C LEU A 240 14.58 -14.60 -7.18
N ALA A 241 14.35 -15.75 -7.82
CA ALA A 241 15.14 -16.20 -8.97
C ALA A 241 15.06 -15.21 -10.13
N CYS A 242 13.86 -14.67 -10.41
CA CYS A 242 13.72 -13.64 -11.42
C CYS A 242 14.49 -12.34 -11.06
N LEU A 243 14.57 -11.98 -9.78
CA LEU A 243 15.38 -10.85 -9.33
C LEU A 243 16.88 -11.13 -9.47
N ASP A 244 17.32 -12.35 -9.16
CA ASP A 244 18.71 -12.81 -9.30
C ASP A 244 19.16 -12.81 -10.76
N ASP A 245 18.38 -13.43 -11.66
CA ASP A 245 18.61 -13.46 -13.11
C ASP A 245 18.80 -12.05 -13.71
N ASN A 246 18.18 -11.04 -13.08
CA ASN A 246 18.23 -9.65 -13.52
C ASN A 246 19.17 -8.77 -12.68
N LYS A 247 20.03 -9.37 -11.85
CA LYS A 247 21.04 -8.71 -11.01
C LYS A 247 20.46 -7.65 -10.07
N LYS A 248 19.25 -7.90 -9.57
CA LYS A 248 18.54 -7.03 -8.61
C LYS A 248 18.53 -7.59 -7.20
N LEU A 249 18.77 -8.89 -7.05
CA LEU A 249 18.96 -9.48 -5.74
C LEU A 249 20.36 -9.15 -5.23
N THR A 250 20.45 -8.59 -4.03
CA THR A 250 21.69 -8.17 -3.37
C THR A 250 21.95 -8.99 -2.11
N ALA A 251 21.69 -10.30 -2.19
CA ALA A 251 21.91 -11.23 -1.10
C ALA A 251 23.37 -11.18 -0.63
N VAL A 252 23.59 -11.29 0.67
CA VAL A 252 24.92 -11.25 1.29
C VAL A 252 25.09 -12.51 2.13
N ASN A 253 26.25 -13.16 2.01
CA ASN A 253 26.61 -14.36 2.79
C ASN A 253 25.58 -15.51 2.68
N ASN A 254 25.08 -15.79 1.47
CA ASN A 254 24.04 -16.80 1.24
C ASN A 254 22.79 -16.62 2.12
N ARG A 255 22.47 -15.38 2.48
CA ARG A 255 21.26 -15.03 3.24
C ARG A 255 20.44 -14.01 2.47
N ILE A 256 19.13 -14.24 2.45
CA ILE A 256 18.13 -13.35 1.89
C ILE A 256 17.19 -12.92 3.02
N ARG A 257 16.98 -11.62 3.15
CA ARG A 257 16.00 -11.04 4.06
C ARG A 257 14.68 -10.83 3.33
N GLY A 258 13.62 -11.38 3.89
CA GLY A 258 12.26 -11.24 3.40
C GLY A 258 11.31 -10.84 4.52
N ALA A 259 10.29 -10.06 4.22
CA ALA A 259 9.32 -9.61 5.20
C ALA A 259 7.90 -10.06 4.86
N VAL A 260 7.15 -10.46 5.87
CA VAL A 260 5.70 -10.63 5.76
C VAL A 260 5.02 -9.34 6.21
N SER A 261 4.07 -8.87 5.40
CA SER A 261 3.29 -7.67 5.65
C SER A 261 1.82 -7.91 5.41
N GLY A 262 0.96 -7.13 6.06
CA GLY A 262 -0.46 -7.11 5.80
C GLY A 262 -1.10 -5.78 6.21
N ASP A 263 -2.26 -5.52 5.64
CA ASP A 263 -3.11 -4.35 5.94
C ASP A 263 -4.53 -4.57 5.38
N ASP A 264 -5.54 -3.98 6.03
CA ASP A 264 -6.91 -3.85 5.51
C ASP A 264 -7.12 -2.51 4.80
N GLY A 265 -7.18 -2.56 3.46
CA GLY A 265 -7.58 -1.41 2.65
C GLY A 265 -8.93 -1.64 1.99
N ARG A 266 -9.89 -0.73 2.28
CA ARG A 266 -11.22 -0.66 1.69
C ARG A 266 -12.04 -1.97 1.77
N GLY A 267 -11.85 -2.73 2.85
CA GLY A 267 -12.61 -3.95 3.13
C GLY A 267 -11.98 -5.23 2.57
N TRP A 268 -10.76 -5.14 2.04
CA TRP A 268 -10.00 -6.30 1.61
C TRP A 268 -8.64 -6.27 2.29
N THR A 269 -8.36 -7.28 3.11
CA THR A 269 -7.04 -7.51 3.67
C THR A 269 -6.16 -8.22 2.66
N LYS A 270 -4.90 -7.82 2.57
CA LYS A 270 -3.88 -8.48 1.75
C LYS A 270 -2.71 -8.90 2.61
N ILE A 271 -2.21 -10.11 2.42
CA ILE A 271 -0.94 -10.58 3.02
C ILE A 271 0.08 -10.67 1.90
N CYS A 272 1.24 -10.08 2.12
CA CYS A 272 2.31 -9.96 1.13
C CYS A 272 3.65 -10.43 1.69
N PHE A 273 4.51 -10.91 0.79
CA PHE A 273 5.93 -11.07 1.02
C PHE A 273 6.69 -9.94 0.32
N ILE A 274 7.68 -9.35 0.99
CA ILE A 274 8.49 -8.24 0.48
C ILE A 274 9.97 -8.61 0.63
N PRO A 275 10.74 -8.76 -0.47
CA PRO A 275 12.18 -8.93 -0.38
C PRO A 275 12.83 -7.62 0.08
N LEU A 276 13.76 -7.72 1.02
CA LEU A 276 14.46 -6.56 1.58
C LEU A 276 15.80 -6.31 0.90
N ASP A 277 16.43 -7.35 0.36
CA ASP A 277 17.73 -7.27 -0.33
C ASP A 277 17.58 -6.94 -1.82
N VAL A 278 16.75 -5.95 -2.13
CA VAL A 278 16.53 -5.46 -3.51
C VAL A 278 16.49 -3.93 -3.55
N PRO A 279 16.84 -3.32 -4.69
CA PRO A 279 16.58 -1.91 -4.92
C PRO A 279 15.09 -1.58 -4.76
N LEU A 280 14.79 -0.45 -4.11
CA LEU A 280 13.43 0.03 -3.91
C LEU A 280 12.51 -1.01 -3.25
N SER A 281 13.01 -1.74 -2.25
CA SER A 281 12.26 -2.78 -1.50
C SER A 281 10.86 -2.35 -1.05
N SER A 282 10.68 -1.07 -0.70
CA SER A 282 9.40 -0.49 -0.29
C SER A 282 8.49 -0.08 -1.46
N SER A 283 8.78 -0.50 -2.69
CA SER A 283 7.88 -0.30 -3.85
C SER A 283 6.75 -1.33 -3.80
N ARG A 284 5.55 -0.95 -4.26
CA ARG A 284 4.45 -1.90 -4.52
C ARG A 284 4.86 -3.04 -5.45
N ASP A 285 5.83 -2.75 -6.30
CA ASP A 285 6.33 -3.65 -7.33
C ASP A 285 7.19 -4.79 -6.76
N ASN A 286 7.62 -4.65 -5.51
CA ASN A 286 8.31 -5.68 -4.74
C ASN A 286 7.40 -6.36 -3.70
N ALA A 287 6.15 -5.91 -3.55
CA ALA A 287 5.17 -6.56 -2.67
C ALA A 287 4.47 -7.70 -3.41
N LEU A 288 4.84 -8.93 -3.06
CA LEU A 288 4.30 -10.17 -3.62
C LEU A 288 3.05 -10.59 -2.84
N VAL A 289 1.87 -10.52 -3.45
CA VAL A 289 0.61 -10.92 -2.79
C VAL A 289 0.55 -12.44 -2.61
N LEU A 290 0.37 -12.88 -1.37
CA LEU A 290 0.17 -14.27 -0.98
C LEU A 290 -1.27 -14.59 -0.58
N ALA A 291 -2.02 -13.60 -0.07
CA ALA A 291 -3.44 -13.77 0.22
C ALA A 291 -4.23 -12.47 0.02
N ILE A 292 -5.51 -12.61 -0.32
CA ILE A 292 -6.51 -11.53 -0.35
C ILE A 292 -7.82 -12.06 0.24
N PHE A 293 -8.41 -11.37 1.21
CA PHE A 293 -9.70 -11.77 1.80
C PHE A 293 -10.56 -10.58 2.23
N ASP A 294 -11.89 -10.72 2.12
CA ASP A 294 -12.90 -9.70 2.49
C ASP A 294 -13.24 -9.74 3.99
N ALA A 295 -12.22 -9.54 4.82
CA ALA A 295 -12.37 -9.36 6.26
C ALA A 295 -11.31 -8.39 6.79
N LYS A 296 -11.45 -8.02 8.06
CA LYS A 296 -10.46 -7.20 8.77
C LYS A 296 -9.17 -7.96 8.99
N ASP A 297 -8.08 -7.24 9.22
CA ASP A 297 -6.74 -7.74 9.52
C ASP A 297 -6.53 -8.02 11.02
N ASN A 298 -7.58 -8.46 11.72
CA ASN A 298 -7.49 -8.90 13.11
C ASN A 298 -7.04 -10.36 13.24
N TYR A 299 -6.59 -10.75 14.44
CA TYR A 299 -6.03 -12.08 14.71
C TYR A 299 -6.97 -13.20 14.24
N GLU A 300 -8.25 -13.11 14.61
CA GLU A 300 -9.25 -14.13 14.33
C GLU A 300 -9.49 -14.32 12.83
N SER A 301 -9.54 -13.22 12.07
CA SER A 301 -9.71 -13.28 10.62
C SER A 301 -8.45 -13.82 9.93
N ILE A 302 -7.26 -13.34 10.34
CA ILE A 302 -5.99 -13.83 9.78
C ILE A 302 -5.83 -15.32 10.07
N LEU A 303 -6.10 -15.78 11.30
CA LEU A 303 -6.08 -17.19 11.65
C LEU A 303 -7.08 -17.98 10.79
N LYS A 304 -8.32 -17.52 10.69
CA LYS A 304 -9.39 -18.21 9.96
C LYS A 304 -9.06 -18.41 8.47
N PHE A 305 -8.51 -17.39 7.81
CA PHE A 305 -8.27 -17.43 6.36
C PHE A 305 -6.84 -17.82 5.98
N CYS A 306 -5.85 -17.50 6.81
CA CYS A 306 -4.44 -17.61 6.45
C CYS A 306 -3.63 -18.57 7.33
N LYS A 307 -4.22 -19.33 8.27
CA LYS A 307 -3.47 -20.29 9.09
C LYS A 307 -2.56 -21.20 8.24
N ALA A 308 -3.13 -21.87 7.24
CA ALA A 308 -2.37 -22.78 6.37
C ALA A 308 -1.24 -22.06 5.61
N LEU A 309 -1.45 -20.81 5.21
CA LEU A 309 -0.41 -19.99 4.59
C LEU A 309 0.76 -19.73 5.55
N PHE A 310 0.45 -19.34 6.79
CA PHE A 310 1.49 -19.09 7.79
C PHE A 310 2.23 -20.37 8.20
N ASP A 311 1.52 -21.50 8.34
CA ASP A 311 2.15 -22.81 8.57
C ASP A 311 3.18 -23.13 7.47
N LEU A 312 2.84 -22.85 6.20
CA LEU A 312 3.75 -23.03 5.07
C LEU A 312 4.91 -22.03 5.07
N ILE A 313 4.66 -20.74 5.32
CA ILE A 313 5.70 -19.70 5.37
C ILE A 313 6.71 -19.99 6.49
N ASN A 314 6.23 -20.39 7.67
CA ASN A 314 7.06 -20.72 8.83
C ASN A 314 7.98 -21.92 8.57
N GLY A 315 7.64 -22.80 7.61
CA GLY A 315 8.48 -23.90 7.16
C GLY A 315 9.55 -23.52 6.13
N ILE A 316 9.55 -22.29 5.60
CA ILE A 316 10.53 -21.84 4.61
C ILE A 316 11.78 -21.32 5.33
N ILE A 317 12.70 -22.23 5.63
CA ILE A 317 14.00 -21.88 6.24
C ILE A 317 15.04 -21.58 5.15
N THR A 318 15.01 -22.33 4.05
CA THR A 318 15.94 -22.19 2.94
C THR A 318 15.24 -22.15 1.59
N ILE A 319 15.84 -21.44 0.65
CA ILE A 319 15.40 -21.32 -0.73
C ILE A 319 16.58 -21.62 -1.66
N GLU A 320 16.35 -22.41 -2.70
CA GLU A 320 17.32 -22.66 -3.75
C GLU A 320 17.03 -21.75 -4.96
N ILE A 321 18.01 -20.97 -5.38
CA ILE A 321 17.95 -20.09 -6.55
C ILE A 321 19.15 -20.41 -7.43
N ASN A 322 18.89 -20.79 -8.68
CA ASN A 322 19.94 -21.03 -9.67
C ASN A 322 21.05 -22.01 -9.18
N GLY A 323 20.66 -23.03 -8.41
CA GLY A 323 21.56 -24.03 -7.82
C GLY A 323 22.30 -23.57 -6.55
N THR A 324 22.07 -22.35 -6.08
CA THR A 324 22.62 -21.82 -4.82
C THR A 324 21.56 -21.84 -3.73
N ILE A 325 21.91 -22.36 -2.56
CA ILE A 325 21.02 -22.40 -1.40
C ILE A 325 21.22 -21.15 -0.55
N PHE A 326 20.13 -20.46 -0.26
CA PHE A 326 20.08 -19.28 0.61
C PHE A 326 19.27 -19.58 1.86
N GLU A 327 19.74 -19.09 3.01
CA GLU A 327 18.93 -18.97 4.22
C GLU A 327 17.93 -17.81 4.04
N LEU A 328 16.66 -18.04 4.36
CA LEU A 328 15.64 -17.01 4.37
C LEU A 328 15.44 -16.48 5.79
N GLU A 329 15.88 -15.25 6.04
CA GLU A 329 15.62 -14.55 7.29
C GLU A 329 14.31 -13.76 7.17
N LEU A 330 13.30 -14.15 7.97
CA LEU A 330 11.99 -13.51 7.98
C LEU A 330 11.92 -12.31 8.92
N PHE A 331 11.26 -11.26 8.45
CA PHE A 331 10.89 -10.05 9.17
C PHE A 331 9.36 -9.89 9.18
N ALA A 332 8.86 -9.11 10.13
CA ALA A 332 7.46 -8.70 10.17
C ALA A 332 7.35 -7.18 9.99
N ILE A 333 6.59 -6.75 8.98
CA ILE A 333 6.34 -5.34 8.67
C ILE A 333 4.84 -5.10 8.69
N GLY A 334 4.43 -3.93 9.15
CA GLY A 334 3.04 -3.50 9.05
C GLY A 334 2.74 -2.34 9.99
N ASP A 335 1.48 -1.93 10.01
CA ASP A 335 1.02 -1.04 11.05
C ASP A 335 1.00 -1.79 12.41
N MET A 336 0.86 -1.04 13.51
CA MET A 336 0.90 -1.64 14.84
C MET A 336 -0.27 -2.61 15.09
N CYS A 337 -1.42 -2.39 14.46
CA CYS A 337 -2.60 -3.24 14.64
C CYS A 337 -2.39 -4.60 13.98
N PHE A 338 -1.94 -4.61 12.72
CA PHE A 338 -1.57 -5.81 12.00
C PHE A 338 -0.44 -6.55 12.70
N LEU A 339 0.63 -5.87 13.14
CA LEU A 339 1.71 -6.53 13.88
C LEU A 339 1.20 -7.14 15.19
N CYS A 340 0.35 -6.44 15.95
CA CYS A 340 -0.26 -7.04 17.13
C CYS A 340 -1.10 -8.28 16.78
N ALA A 341 -1.89 -8.22 15.70
CA ALA A 341 -2.68 -9.35 15.22
C ALA A 341 -1.80 -10.50 14.69
N LEU A 342 -0.66 -10.23 14.08
CA LEU A 342 0.24 -11.26 13.58
C LEU A 342 0.91 -12.04 14.73
N PHE A 343 1.17 -11.35 15.84
CA PHE A 343 1.83 -11.91 17.01
C PHE A 343 0.88 -12.24 18.16
N GLY A 344 -0.45 -12.21 17.97
CA GLY A 344 -1.43 -12.58 19.01
C GLY A 344 -1.51 -11.62 20.21
N HIS A 345 -1.03 -10.39 20.03
CA HIS A 345 -0.96 -9.36 21.06
C HIS A 345 -2.27 -8.56 21.15
N GLY A 346 -2.62 -8.10 22.35
CA GLY A 346 -3.88 -7.41 22.68
C GLY A 346 -4.05 -5.99 22.11
N GLY A 347 -3.10 -5.50 21.31
CA GLY A 347 -3.17 -4.20 20.64
C GLY A 347 -2.59 -3.03 21.44
N HIS A 348 -2.73 -1.81 20.90
CA HIS A 348 -2.07 -0.61 21.41
C HIS A 348 -2.74 0.04 22.64
N THR A 349 -3.97 -0.38 22.99
CA THR A 349 -4.73 0.16 24.13
C THR A 349 -4.71 -0.74 25.36
N CYS A 350 -4.05 -1.90 25.28
CA CYS A 350 -4.00 -2.84 26.39
C CYS A 350 -3.05 -2.38 27.51
N THR A 351 -3.06 -3.11 28.64
CA THR A 351 -2.21 -2.78 29.79
C THR A 351 -0.72 -2.81 29.45
N TYR A 352 -0.28 -3.74 28.60
CA TYR A 352 1.11 -3.86 28.15
C TYR A 352 1.19 -3.67 26.63
N PRO A 353 1.11 -2.43 26.11
CA PRO A 353 0.84 -2.18 24.69
C PRO A 353 2.04 -2.38 23.77
N CYS A 354 3.25 -2.56 24.30
CA CYS A 354 4.46 -2.70 23.48
C CYS A 354 4.71 -4.15 23.09
N LEU A 355 4.92 -4.37 21.79
CA LEU A 355 5.24 -5.68 21.22
C LEU A 355 6.70 -6.09 21.46
N PHE A 356 7.56 -5.13 21.84
CA PHE A 356 8.99 -5.37 22.04
C PHE A 356 9.38 -5.56 23.51
N CYS A 357 8.63 -5.01 24.46
CA CYS A 357 8.97 -5.10 25.88
C CYS A 357 7.76 -5.13 26.81
N TYR A 358 7.96 -5.60 28.04
CA TYR A 358 6.96 -5.68 29.10
C TYR A 358 6.78 -4.33 29.82
N ILE A 359 6.30 -3.32 29.10
CA ILE A 359 6.02 -1.98 29.66
C ILE A 359 4.53 -1.74 29.81
N ARG A 360 4.10 -1.10 30.91
CA ARG A 360 2.70 -0.71 31.11
C ARG A 360 2.36 0.55 30.34
N LEU A 361 1.12 0.66 29.86
CA LEU A 361 0.60 1.83 29.12
C LEU A 361 0.84 3.17 29.82
N ARG A 362 0.76 3.19 31.16
CA ARG A 362 1.01 4.40 31.98
C ARG A 362 2.49 4.78 32.15
N HIS A 363 3.42 3.89 31.80
CA HIS A 363 4.87 4.08 31.97
C HIS A 363 5.61 4.10 30.62
N LEU A 364 4.95 4.46 29.52
CA LEU A 364 5.54 4.39 28.18
C LEU A 364 6.79 5.26 27.98
N HIS A 365 7.06 6.21 28.88
CA HIS A 365 8.28 7.03 28.89
C HIS A 365 9.52 6.29 29.43
N GLU A 366 9.37 5.02 29.83
CA GLU A 366 10.44 4.11 30.26
C GLU A 366 10.54 2.91 29.30
N VAL A 367 11.54 2.06 29.51
CA VAL A 367 11.70 0.79 28.79
C VAL A 367 11.56 -0.39 29.77
N GLY A 368 10.73 -1.36 29.42
CA GLY A 368 10.60 -2.61 30.17
C GLY A 368 11.62 -3.66 29.71
N GLU A 369 11.58 -4.82 30.35
CA GLU A 369 12.31 -6.01 29.91
C GLU A 369 11.86 -6.43 28.50
N GLN A 370 12.82 -6.83 27.67
CA GLN A 370 12.57 -7.19 26.27
C GLN A 370 11.80 -8.50 26.19
N ARG A 371 10.83 -8.56 25.29
CA ARG A 371 10.11 -9.79 24.97
C ARG A 371 11.00 -10.67 24.09
N ILE A 372 10.93 -11.98 24.31
CA ILE A 372 11.43 -12.99 23.38
C ILE A 372 10.28 -13.83 22.83
N TYR A 373 10.49 -14.44 21.66
CA TYR A 373 9.43 -15.10 20.92
C TYR A 373 8.85 -16.31 21.68
N GLU A 374 9.72 -17.10 22.32
CA GLU A 374 9.37 -18.29 23.08
C GLU A 374 8.49 -17.94 24.31
N GLU A 375 8.77 -16.81 24.95
CA GLU A 375 7.92 -16.29 26.04
C GLU A 375 6.58 -15.79 25.52
N MET A 376 6.49 -15.25 24.31
CA MET A 376 5.19 -14.86 23.73
C MET A 376 4.29 -16.08 23.53
N ILE A 377 4.86 -17.25 23.20
CA ILE A 377 4.09 -18.51 23.14
C ILE A 377 3.58 -18.86 24.53
N THR A 378 4.48 -18.96 25.52
CA THR A 378 4.12 -19.34 26.90
C THR A 378 3.10 -18.38 27.51
N ASN A 379 3.32 -17.06 27.37
CA ASN A 379 2.41 -16.03 27.88
C ASN A 379 1.03 -16.08 27.22
N SER A 380 0.91 -16.59 25.98
CA SER A 380 -0.37 -16.72 25.31
C SER A 380 -1.26 -17.81 25.93
N GLU A 381 -0.66 -18.85 26.48
CA GLU A 381 -1.38 -19.94 27.17
C GLU A 381 -1.96 -19.46 28.51
N GLU A 382 -1.26 -18.54 29.17
CA GLU A 382 -1.65 -17.96 30.46
C GLU A 382 -2.37 -16.61 30.33
N ASN A 383 -2.54 -16.10 29.11
CA ASN A 383 -3.08 -14.76 28.81
C ASN A 383 -2.38 -13.62 29.59
N LYS A 384 -1.06 -13.71 29.74
CA LYS A 384 -0.23 -12.76 30.50
C LYS A 384 0.30 -11.64 29.63
N PHE A 385 0.57 -10.48 30.25
CA PHE A 385 1.20 -9.34 29.60
C PHE A 385 0.54 -8.91 28.28
N SER A 386 -0.80 -9.00 28.23
CA SER A 386 -1.59 -8.69 27.03
C SER A 386 -1.31 -9.57 25.81
N GLN A 387 -0.65 -10.71 26.00
CA GLN A 387 -0.49 -11.75 25.00
C GLN A 387 -1.73 -12.66 25.02
N LYS A 388 -2.63 -12.51 24.05
CA LYS A 388 -3.93 -13.20 24.05
C LYS A 388 -3.94 -14.51 23.28
N TYR A 389 -3.11 -14.59 22.26
CA TYR A 389 -3.07 -15.71 21.34
C TYR A 389 -1.63 -16.06 20.95
N LYS A 390 -1.42 -17.26 20.43
CA LYS A 390 -0.12 -17.68 19.93
C LYS A 390 0.28 -16.88 18.68
N PRO A 391 1.54 -16.44 18.52
CA PRO A 391 1.98 -15.81 17.28
C PRO A 391 1.72 -16.69 16.04
N LEU A 392 1.29 -16.08 14.93
CA LEU A 392 1.05 -16.77 13.66
C LEU A 392 2.33 -16.90 12.83
N LEU A 393 3.24 -15.92 12.93
CA LEU A 393 4.53 -15.92 12.22
C LEU A 393 5.67 -16.29 13.18
N ASN A 394 6.51 -17.24 12.77
CA ASN A 394 7.73 -17.63 13.47
C ASN A 394 8.83 -16.63 13.15
N CYS A 395 8.85 -15.52 13.87
CA CYS A 395 9.78 -14.42 13.64
C CYS A 395 10.31 -13.91 14.98
N LYS A 396 11.63 -13.72 15.07
CA LYS A 396 12.28 -13.16 16.27
C LYS A 396 11.71 -11.78 16.55
N VAL A 397 11.54 -11.42 17.83
CA VAL A 397 11.08 -10.08 18.22
C VAL A 397 12.01 -8.98 17.67
N SER A 398 13.31 -9.27 17.59
CA SER A 398 14.30 -8.39 16.95
C SER A 398 14.05 -8.11 15.47
N ASN A 399 13.30 -8.98 14.78
CA ASN A 399 13.00 -8.91 13.34
C ASN A 399 11.61 -8.31 13.06
N ILE A 400 10.91 -7.88 14.11
CA ILE A 400 9.71 -7.04 13.98
C ILE A 400 10.18 -5.61 13.69
N VAL A 401 9.69 -5.04 12.60
CA VAL A 401 10.16 -3.73 12.15
C VAL A 401 9.32 -2.62 12.78
N PRO A 402 9.93 -1.68 13.53
CA PRO A 402 9.22 -0.50 14.00
C PRO A 402 8.70 0.30 12.81
N SER A 403 7.38 0.52 12.77
CA SER A 403 6.69 1.16 11.65
C SER A 403 7.33 2.48 11.21
N VAL A 404 7.63 2.60 9.92
CA VAL A 404 8.32 3.75 9.34
C VAL A 404 7.33 4.85 8.97
N LEU A 405 6.15 4.48 8.47
CA LEU A 405 5.10 5.41 8.04
C LEU A 405 4.18 5.81 9.20
N HIS A 406 3.73 4.84 10.00
CA HIS A 406 2.66 5.11 10.98
C HIS A 406 3.13 5.78 12.27
N ILE A 407 4.43 5.71 12.60
CA ILE A 407 5.03 6.48 13.70
C ILE A 407 4.91 8.00 13.44
N PRO A 408 5.47 8.56 12.34
CA PRO A 408 5.36 10.00 12.09
C PRO A 408 3.92 10.45 11.87
N LEU A 409 3.07 9.62 11.24
CA LEU A 409 1.64 9.89 11.11
C LEU A 409 0.93 10.02 12.47
N GLY A 410 1.23 9.12 13.41
CA GLY A 410 0.63 9.14 14.75
C GLY A 410 1.02 10.38 15.53
N ILE A 411 2.33 10.61 15.69
CA ILE A 411 2.86 11.71 16.50
C ILE A 411 2.49 13.06 15.87
N GLY A 412 2.65 13.21 14.55
CA GLY A 412 2.28 14.45 13.86
C GLY A 412 0.77 14.73 13.88
N SER A 413 -0.07 13.70 13.83
CA SER A 413 -1.52 13.88 14.00
C SER A 413 -1.89 14.37 15.39
N ASP A 414 -1.20 13.91 16.44
CA ASP A 414 -1.45 14.38 17.79
C ASP A 414 -0.95 15.80 18.00
N ALA A 415 0.17 16.18 17.39
CA ALA A 415 0.64 17.57 17.34
C ALA A 415 -0.39 18.52 16.71
N LEU A 416 -0.98 18.15 15.57
CA LEU A 416 -2.04 18.93 14.94
C LEU A 416 -3.25 19.13 15.86
N LYS A 417 -3.68 18.09 16.59
CA LYS A 417 -4.77 18.21 17.57
C LYS A 417 -4.43 19.17 18.70
N ILE A 418 -3.17 19.16 19.17
CA ILE A 418 -2.72 20.11 20.19
C ILE A 418 -2.75 21.54 19.64
N PHE A 419 -2.21 21.80 18.44
CA PHE A 419 -2.28 23.14 17.85
C PHE A 419 -3.74 23.63 17.68
N GLU A 420 -4.64 22.75 17.22
CA GLU A 420 -6.08 23.07 17.12
C GLU A 420 -6.73 23.30 18.49
N LYS A 421 -6.28 22.62 19.54
CA LYS A 421 -6.74 22.90 20.91
C LYS A 421 -6.25 24.26 21.40
N LEU A 422 -4.98 24.58 21.16
CA LEU A 422 -4.36 25.84 21.58
C LEU A 422 -4.96 27.05 20.82
N GLU A 423 -5.25 26.93 19.52
CA GLU A 423 -5.87 28.02 18.74
C GLU A 423 -7.27 28.37 19.28
N ASN A 424 -8.03 27.36 19.73
CA ASN A 424 -9.36 27.56 20.28
C ASN A 424 -9.31 28.32 21.61
N GLN A 425 -8.30 28.07 22.44
CA GLN A 425 -8.13 28.77 23.73
C GLN A 425 -7.82 30.26 23.56
N ILE A 426 -7.20 30.65 22.44
CA ILE A 426 -6.88 32.05 22.11
C ILE A 426 -7.87 32.67 21.11
N GLN A 427 -9.02 32.01 20.87
CA GLN A 427 -10.09 32.49 19.97
C GLN A 427 -9.63 32.73 18.51
N LYS A 428 -8.62 31.99 18.03
CA LYS A 428 -8.11 32.05 16.65
C LYS A 428 -8.53 30.83 15.80
N THR A 429 -9.68 30.24 16.08
CA THR A 429 -10.18 29.02 15.43
C THR A 429 -10.09 29.08 13.89
N GLY A 430 -9.58 28.01 13.28
CA GLY A 430 -9.45 27.89 11.83
C GLY A 430 -8.12 28.41 11.26
N SER A 431 -7.25 28.98 12.09
CA SER A 431 -5.91 29.43 11.68
C SER A 431 -5.05 28.25 11.21
N MET A 432 -5.08 27.12 11.92
CA MET A 432 -4.44 25.88 11.49
C MET A 432 -4.99 25.38 10.15
N LYS A 433 -6.31 25.45 9.93
CA LYS A 433 -6.92 25.07 8.65
C LYS A 433 -6.41 25.96 7.51
N ASN A 434 -6.23 27.26 7.75
CA ASN A 434 -5.71 28.21 6.77
C ASN A 434 -4.24 27.94 6.44
N ILE A 435 -3.40 27.63 7.44
CA ILE A 435 -2.02 27.20 7.21
C ILE A 435 -1.99 25.92 6.37
N LEU A 436 -2.74 24.88 6.76
CA LEU A 436 -2.77 23.64 6.00
C LEU A 436 -3.21 23.89 4.54
N ALA A 437 -4.21 24.74 4.31
CA ALA A 437 -4.63 25.13 2.97
C ALA A 437 -3.54 25.89 2.19
N LYS A 438 -2.87 26.87 2.83
CA LYS A 438 -1.74 27.64 2.24
C LYS A 438 -0.65 26.74 1.68
N TYR A 439 -0.36 25.63 2.36
CA TYR A 439 0.66 24.67 1.95
C TYR A 439 0.13 23.48 1.15
N ASN A 440 -1.12 23.51 0.69
CA ASN A 440 -1.76 22.41 -0.05
C ASN A 440 -1.73 21.07 0.73
N LEU A 441 -1.92 21.13 2.04
CA LEU A 441 -2.00 19.96 2.91
C LEU A 441 -3.46 19.56 3.11
N SER A 442 -3.89 18.54 2.39
CA SER A 442 -5.23 17.99 2.50
C SER A 442 -5.32 16.95 3.62
N ARG A 443 -6.44 16.98 4.35
CA ARG A 443 -6.79 15.96 5.35
C ARG A 443 -7.85 15.03 4.79
N ASP A 444 -7.79 13.77 5.19
CA ASP A 444 -8.84 12.82 4.90
C ASP A 444 -10.17 13.30 5.55
N PRO A 445 -11.28 13.38 4.80
CA PRO A 445 -12.53 13.93 5.32
C PRO A 445 -13.10 13.17 6.53
N ARG A 446 -12.84 11.86 6.61
CA ARG A 446 -13.41 10.95 7.61
C ARG A 446 -12.56 10.91 8.88
N THR A 447 -11.26 10.73 8.74
CA THR A 447 -10.32 10.57 9.87
C THR A 447 -9.73 11.90 10.34
N LYS A 448 -9.82 12.96 9.52
CA LYS A 448 -9.16 14.26 9.72
C LYS A 448 -7.62 14.16 9.83
N GLN A 449 -7.04 13.06 9.37
CA GLN A 449 -5.59 12.86 9.38
C GLN A 449 -4.96 13.30 8.05
N LEU A 450 -3.69 13.69 8.09
CA LEU A 450 -2.88 13.84 6.89
C LEU A 450 -2.46 12.43 6.41
N ASN A 451 -2.37 12.23 5.09
CA ASN A 451 -1.72 11.04 4.55
C ASN A 451 -0.19 11.14 4.67
N GLY A 452 0.54 10.07 4.35
CA GLY A 452 2.01 10.02 4.46
C GLY A 452 2.74 11.17 3.76
N ASN A 453 2.33 11.51 2.54
CA ASN A 453 2.95 12.58 1.76
C ASN A 453 2.72 13.95 2.37
N ASN A 454 1.49 14.24 2.78
CA ASN A 454 1.13 15.50 3.40
C ASN A 454 1.76 15.62 4.80
N MET A 455 1.86 14.52 5.55
CA MET A 455 2.55 14.51 6.84
C MET A 455 4.04 14.77 6.68
N ARG A 456 4.69 14.12 5.70
CA ARG A 456 6.09 14.41 5.38
C ARG A 456 6.28 15.89 5.07
N LYS A 457 5.45 16.44 4.18
CA LYS A 457 5.50 17.87 3.83
C LYS A 457 5.27 18.77 5.04
N PHE A 458 4.34 18.42 5.93
CA PHE A 458 4.10 19.14 7.18
C PHE A 458 5.36 19.17 8.06
N LEU A 459 5.99 18.01 8.28
CA LEU A 459 7.14 17.87 9.17
C LEU A 459 8.44 18.45 8.59
N THR A 460 8.60 18.47 7.26
CA THR A 460 9.85 18.88 6.61
C THR A 460 9.83 20.28 6.02
N THR A 461 8.75 21.06 6.18
CA THR A 461 8.66 22.44 5.63
C THR A 461 8.81 23.45 6.77
N PRO A 462 9.99 24.04 7.00
CA PRO A 462 10.23 24.91 8.16
C PRO A 462 9.30 26.12 8.25
N THR A 463 8.91 26.67 7.09
CA THR A 463 8.03 27.85 7.05
C THR A 463 6.62 27.58 7.59
N ILE A 464 6.17 26.32 7.59
CA ILE A 464 4.91 25.93 8.27
C ILE A 464 5.03 26.22 9.77
N PHE A 465 6.15 25.83 10.39
CA PHE A 465 6.36 26.06 11.81
C PHE A 465 6.55 27.54 12.15
N THR A 466 7.15 28.32 11.25
CA THR A 466 7.16 29.79 11.39
C THR A 466 5.75 30.36 11.41
N ASP A 467 4.88 29.95 10.47
CA ASP A 467 3.50 30.40 10.45
C ASP A 467 2.70 29.95 11.68
N ILE A 468 2.93 28.73 12.17
CA ILE A 468 2.30 28.23 13.40
C ILE A 468 2.77 29.07 14.60
N ARG A 469 4.07 29.35 14.72
CA ARG A 469 4.61 30.21 15.78
C ARG A 469 3.94 31.58 15.78
N ASN A 470 3.75 32.18 14.60
CA ASN A 470 3.08 33.48 14.46
C ASN A 470 1.62 33.49 14.97
N ILE A 471 0.92 32.35 14.96
CA ILE A 471 -0.42 32.25 15.58
C ILE A 471 -0.33 32.50 17.09
N PHE A 472 0.70 31.96 17.73
CA PHE A 472 0.84 31.90 19.19
C PHE A 472 1.79 32.97 19.77
N THR A 473 2.47 33.77 18.94
CA THR A 473 3.31 34.88 19.40
C THR A 473 2.55 35.82 20.33
N ASN A 474 3.16 36.15 21.47
CA ASN A 474 2.59 37.00 22.52
C ASN A 474 1.27 36.46 23.10
N THR A 475 1.08 35.13 23.09
CA THR A 475 -0.06 34.47 23.74
C THR A 475 0.42 33.61 24.90
N PRO A 476 -0.43 33.30 25.90
CA PRO A 476 -0.09 32.38 26.99
C PRO A 476 0.31 30.97 26.52
N ASN A 477 -0.02 30.60 25.28
CA ASN A 477 0.23 29.29 24.69
C ASN A 477 1.53 29.21 23.86
N GLN A 478 2.32 30.29 23.80
CA GLN A 478 3.54 30.34 22.99
C GLN A 478 4.53 29.22 23.35
N ASP A 479 4.90 29.09 24.62
CA ASP A 479 5.87 28.10 25.09
C ASP A 479 5.41 26.66 24.80
N ILE A 480 4.10 26.40 24.94
CA ILE A 480 3.51 25.09 24.67
C ILE A 480 3.59 24.79 23.17
N ALA A 481 3.26 25.76 22.31
CA ALA A 481 3.33 25.62 20.88
C ALA A 481 4.77 25.41 20.40
N ASP A 482 5.73 26.16 20.94
CA ASP A 482 7.16 26.02 20.59
C ASP A 482 7.70 24.63 20.93
N LYS A 483 7.35 24.07 22.10
CA LYS A 483 7.70 22.69 22.45
C LYS A 483 7.16 21.67 21.45
N VAL A 484 5.91 21.82 21.00
CA VAL A 484 5.31 20.93 20.00
C VAL A 484 5.96 21.10 18.63
N ILE A 485 6.34 22.33 18.26
CA ILE A 485 7.10 22.63 17.04
C ILE A 485 8.47 21.94 17.08
N ASP A 486 9.18 21.96 18.21
CA ASP A 486 10.49 21.33 18.36
C ASP A 486 10.40 19.80 18.23
N VAL A 487 9.37 19.19 18.81
CA VAL A 487 9.07 17.76 18.62
C VAL A 487 8.82 17.46 17.14
N CYS A 488 7.95 18.21 16.46
CA CYS A 488 7.65 18.02 15.04
C CYS A 488 8.86 18.22 14.13
N SER A 489 9.67 19.24 14.41
CA SER A 489 10.88 19.55 13.63
C SER A 489 11.91 18.42 13.75
N THR A 490 12.12 17.92 14.97
CA THR A 490 13.03 16.80 15.22
C THR A 490 12.50 15.51 14.60
N LEU A 491 11.18 15.27 14.67
CA LEU A 491 10.53 14.15 13.98
C LEU A 491 10.71 14.22 12.45
N GLY A 492 10.65 15.42 11.86
CA GLY A 492 10.92 15.64 10.44
C GLY A 492 12.36 15.28 10.05
N LEU A 493 13.34 15.59 10.90
CA LEU A 493 14.74 15.18 10.69
C LEU A 493 14.89 13.66 10.77
N ILE A 494 14.26 13.01 11.76
CA ILE A 494 14.24 11.54 11.89
C ILE A 494 13.58 10.91 10.66
N GLN A 495 12.45 11.45 10.21
CA GLN A 495 11.77 10.95 9.01
C GLN A 495 12.64 11.08 7.76
N GLY A 496 13.45 12.13 7.66
CA GLY A 496 14.45 12.28 6.60
C GLY A 496 15.50 11.18 6.56
N MET A 497 15.76 10.50 7.70
CA MET A 497 16.71 9.39 7.79
C MET A 497 16.09 8.03 7.43
N MET A 498 14.76 7.94 7.34
CA MET A 498 14.01 6.74 6.95
C MET A 498 14.16 6.44 5.44
N THR A 499 15.38 6.10 5.03
CA THR A 499 15.77 5.89 3.63
C THR A 499 16.03 4.42 3.33
N ILE A 500 15.89 4.05 2.05
CA ILE A 500 16.18 2.69 1.56
C ILE A 500 17.70 2.59 1.35
N LYS A 501 18.43 2.26 2.42
CA LYS A 501 19.87 2.03 2.39
C LYS A 501 20.31 1.19 3.59
N ILE A 502 21.56 0.73 3.53
CA ILE A 502 22.27 0.17 4.68
C ILE A 502 22.95 1.33 5.42
N PHE A 503 22.78 1.39 6.73
CA PHE A 503 23.39 2.41 7.59
C PHE A 503 24.81 2.01 8.01
N ASP A 504 25.74 2.96 7.89
CA ASP A 504 27.07 2.86 8.49
C ASP A 504 27.07 3.31 9.97
N GLU A 505 28.14 3.03 10.71
CA GLU A 505 28.23 3.35 12.15
C GLU A 505 28.08 4.85 12.46
N ARG A 506 28.54 5.74 11.57
CA ARG A 506 28.39 7.19 11.74
C ARG A 506 26.92 7.59 11.61
N GLN A 507 26.22 7.03 10.64
CA GLN A 507 24.79 7.25 10.43
C GLN A 507 23.97 6.71 11.61
N ILE A 508 24.33 5.54 12.15
CA ILE A 508 23.68 4.96 13.34
C ILE A 508 23.88 5.88 14.55
N SER A 509 25.10 6.36 14.78
CA SER A 509 25.38 7.32 15.86
C SER A 509 24.56 8.60 15.71
N ASN A 510 24.43 9.13 14.50
CA ASN A 510 23.63 10.33 14.23
C ASN A 510 22.14 10.08 14.52
N ILE A 511 21.58 8.94 14.10
CA ILE A 511 20.19 8.57 14.37
C ILE A 511 19.96 8.42 15.88
N LYS A 512 20.87 7.77 16.59
CA LYS A 512 20.82 7.61 18.04
C LYS A 512 20.76 8.97 18.76
N ASN A 513 21.63 9.91 18.38
CA ASN A 513 21.63 11.26 18.94
C ASN A 513 20.33 12.02 18.63
N LEU A 514 19.80 11.89 17.41
CA LEU A 514 18.53 12.51 17.04
C LEU A 514 17.34 11.94 17.81
N ILE A 515 17.28 10.61 17.98
CA ILE A 515 16.22 9.95 18.75
C ILE A 515 16.32 10.30 20.24
N GLN A 516 17.54 10.43 20.78
CA GLN A 516 17.75 10.85 22.16
C GLN A 516 17.26 12.31 22.37
N ARG A 517 17.62 13.23 21.48
CA ARG A 517 17.07 14.60 21.50
C ARG A 517 15.55 14.59 21.38
N PHE A 518 15.00 13.78 20.48
CA PHE A 518 13.55 13.64 20.32
C PHE A 518 12.88 13.15 21.61
N LYS A 519 13.48 12.17 22.31
CA LYS A 519 12.97 11.65 23.59
C LYS A 519 12.82 12.77 24.63
N GLU A 520 13.87 13.58 24.82
CA GLU A 520 13.88 14.68 25.79
C GLU A 520 12.80 15.72 25.47
N LEU A 521 12.68 16.10 24.20
CA LEU A 521 11.63 17.02 23.74
C LEU A 521 10.24 16.42 23.91
N TYR A 522 10.05 15.15 23.55
CA TYR A 522 8.74 14.51 23.56
C TYR A 522 8.22 14.30 24.98
N ILE A 523 9.07 13.89 25.93
CA ILE A 523 8.72 13.76 27.36
C ILE A 523 8.36 15.11 27.98
N SER A 524 9.07 16.19 27.61
CA SER A 524 8.83 17.54 28.14
C SER A 524 7.70 18.30 27.43
N SER A 525 7.16 17.74 26.34
CA SER A 525 6.07 18.32 25.55
C SER A 525 4.69 18.01 26.14
N PRO A 526 3.64 18.77 25.78
CA PRO A 526 2.26 18.45 26.15
C PRO A 526 1.66 17.25 25.38
N LEU A 527 2.43 16.58 24.52
CA LEU A 527 1.93 15.49 23.71
C LEU A 527 1.79 14.22 24.55
N ASN A 528 0.74 13.45 24.28
CA ASN A 528 0.59 12.14 24.90
C ASN A 528 1.70 11.22 24.41
N PHE A 529 2.40 10.57 25.35
CA PHE A 529 3.43 9.59 25.03
C PHE A 529 2.77 8.28 24.58
N THR A 530 2.63 8.07 23.28
CA THR A 530 1.90 6.94 22.70
C THR A 530 2.76 5.69 22.52
N PRO A 531 2.18 4.49 22.32
CA PRO A 531 2.95 3.29 21.97
C PRO A 531 3.84 3.48 20.72
N LYS A 532 3.40 4.26 19.74
CA LYS A 532 4.21 4.62 18.56
C LYS A 532 5.43 5.46 18.92
N GLY A 533 5.25 6.42 19.81
CA GLY A 533 6.36 7.21 20.36
C GLY A 533 7.34 6.37 21.18
N HIS A 534 6.83 5.42 21.96
CA HIS A 534 7.66 4.44 22.68
C HIS A 534 8.48 3.56 21.72
N TRP A 535 7.89 3.07 20.63
CA TRP A 535 8.62 2.32 19.60
C TRP A 535 9.76 3.14 19.00
N LEU A 536 9.50 4.41 18.68
CA LEU A 536 10.51 5.31 18.13
C LEU A 536 11.68 5.50 19.10
N VAL A 537 11.38 5.79 20.37
CA VAL A 537 12.39 6.18 21.35
C VAL A 537 13.24 5.00 21.82
N PHE A 538 12.62 3.83 22.06
CA PHE A 538 13.29 2.74 22.76
C PHE A 538 13.69 1.57 21.87
N HIS A 539 13.05 1.38 20.72
CA HIS A 539 13.21 0.15 19.92
C HIS A 539 13.82 0.39 18.53
N VAL A 540 13.65 1.57 17.94
CA VAL A 540 14.22 1.88 16.61
C VAL A 540 15.74 1.82 16.60
N VAL A 541 16.43 2.43 17.56
CA VAL A 541 17.90 2.40 17.59
C VAL A 541 18.41 0.97 17.70
N LYS A 542 17.81 0.16 18.57
CA LYS A 542 18.19 -1.25 18.75
C LYS A 542 17.95 -2.06 17.47
N PHE A 543 16.84 -1.84 16.78
CA PHE A 543 16.55 -2.46 15.49
C PHE A 543 17.62 -2.10 14.45
N ILE A 544 17.97 -0.81 14.34
CA ILE A 544 18.99 -0.33 13.40
C ILE A 544 20.38 -0.86 13.74
N GLU A 545 20.75 -0.92 15.02
CA GLU A 545 22.04 -1.48 15.45
C GLU A 545 22.16 -2.95 15.05
N ASN A 546 21.08 -3.73 15.17
CA ASN A 546 21.05 -5.15 14.83
C ASN A 546 21.05 -5.40 13.31
N HIS A 547 20.25 -4.64 12.55
CA HIS A 547 19.93 -4.96 11.15
C HIS A 547 20.54 -4.02 10.12
N LYS A 548 21.07 -2.88 10.57
CA LYS A 548 21.65 -1.81 9.75
C LYS A 548 20.70 -1.25 8.70
N ILE A 549 19.38 -1.47 8.83
CA ILE A 549 18.34 -0.98 7.94
C ILE A 549 17.17 -0.43 8.75
N TRP A 550 16.32 0.39 8.11
CA TRP A 550 15.01 0.78 8.65
C TRP A 550 14.02 1.13 7.54
N GLY A 551 14.33 2.14 6.73
CA GLY A 551 13.46 2.54 5.60
C GLY A 551 13.33 1.47 4.51
N THR A 552 14.34 0.60 4.36
CA THR A 552 14.30 -0.58 3.49
C THR A 552 13.17 -1.54 3.88
N ALA A 553 12.86 -1.64 5.17
CA ALA A 553 11.86 -2.53 5.70
C ALA A 553 10.59 -1.74 6.07
N SER A 554 9.94 -1.15 5.06
CA SER A 554 8.80 -0.27 5.28
C SER A 554 7.49 -0.79 4.69
N GLU A 555 6.40 -0.46 5.37
CA GLU A 555 5.02 -0.70 4.96
C GLU A 555 4.56 0.08 3.72
N HIS A 556 5.35 1.01 3.17
CA HIS A 556 4.96 1.78 1.98
C HIS A 556 4.64 0.90 0.77
N GLY A 557 5.35 -0.22 0.60
CA GLY A 557 5.11 -1.16 -0.49
C GLY A 557 3.73 -1.79 -0.40
N GLN A 558 3.32 -2.14 0.83
CA GLN A 558 1.98 -2.63 1.13
C GLN A 558 0.93 -1.55 0.87
N GLU A 559 1.07 -0.34 1.43
CA GLU A 559 0.11 0.76 1.23
C GLU A 559 -0.14 1.05 -0.27
N ALA A 560 0.93 1.05 -1.06
CA ALA A 560 0.86 1.29 -2.49
C ALA A 560 0.23 0.13 -3.28
N ILE A 561 0.21 -1.10 -2.73
CA ILE A 561 -0.46 -2.25 -3.34
C ILE A 561 -1.99 -2.10 -3.29
N HIS A 562 -2.54 -1.48 -2.25
CA HIS A 562 -3.99 -1.31 -2.10
C HIS A 562 -4.59 -0.62 -3.32
N GLY A 563 -4.02 0.50 -3.74
CA GLY A 563 -4.47 1.22 -4.94
C GLY A 563 -4.50 0.33 -6.20
N SER A 564 -3.43 -0.45 -6.43
CA SER A 564 -3.35 -1.35 -7.59
C SER A 564 -4.35 -2.51 -7.53
N THR A 565 -4.54 -3.09 -6.34
CA THR A 565 -5.51 -4.18 -6.13
C THR A 565 -6.94 -3.66 -6.26
N ASP A 566 -7.23 -2.46 -5.76
CA ASP A 566 -8.55 -1.83 -5.87
C ASP A 566 -8.89 -1.53 -7.34
N ASP A 567 -7.92 -1.04 -8.11
CA ASP A 567 -8.07 -0.80 -9.55
C ASP A 567 -8.34 -2.10 -10.31
N ASP A 568 -7.68 -3.21 -9.96
CA ASP A 568 -7.95 -4.53 -10.52
C ASP A 568 -9.32 -5.09 -10.09
N MET A 569 -9.68 -4.96 -8.80
CA MET A 569 -10.98 -5.36 -8.29
C MET A 569 -12.10 -4.63 -9.03
N TYR A 570 -11.94 -3.32 -9.26
CA TYR A 570 -12.87 -2.52 -10.04
C TYR A 570 -12.89 -2.94 -11.52
N ARG A 571 -11.72 -3.19 -12.11
CA ARG A 571 -11.58 -3.64 -13.50
C ARG A 571 -12.29 -4.95 -13.77
N TYR A 572 -12.30 -5.85 -12.79
CA TYR A 572 -12.89 -7.18 -12.86
C TYR A 572 -14.22 -7.30 -12.10
N ARG A 573 -14.84 -6.18 -11.72
CA ARG A 573 -16.09 -6.15 -10.92
C ARG A 573 -17.27 -6.90 -11.54
N SER A 574 -17.27 -7.09 -12.86
CA SER A 574 -18.34 -7.81 -13.57
C SER A 574 -18.12 -9.33 -13.62
N LEU A 575 -17.02 -9.84 -13.06
CA LEU A 575 -16.71 -11.26 -13.01
C LEU A 575 -17.13 -11.86 -11.66
N PRO A 576 -17.45 -13.17 -11.61
CA PRO A 576 -17.68 -13.88 -10.35
C PRO A 576 -16.50 -13.75 -9.38
N SER A 577 -16.76 -13.76 -8.07
CA SER A 577 -15.75 -13.54 -7.02
C SER A 577 -14.51 -14.42 -7.18
N LYS A 578 -14.67 -15.72 -7.43
CA LYS A 578 -13.57 -16.65 -7.71
C LYS A 578 -12.66 -16.16 -8.84
N LYS A 579 -13.21 -15.93 -10.03
CA LYS A 579 -12.40 -15.54 -11.19
C LYS A 579 -11.81 -14.15 -11.03
N LYS A 580 -12.56 -13.22 -10.41
CA LYS A 580 -12.07 -11.88 -10.06
C LYS A 580 -10.81 -11.95 -9.19
N LEU A 581 -10.88 -12.68 -8.06
CA LEU A 581 -9.75 -12.81 -7.14
C LEU A 581 -8.54 -13.53 -7.77
N GLN A 582 -8.78 -14.60 -8.55
CA GLN A 582 -7.72 -15.28 -9.30
C GLN A 582 -6.98 -14.34 -10.25
N LEU A 583 -7.72 -13.50 -11.01
CA LEU A 583 -7.10 -12.54 -11.92
C LEU A 583 -6.34 -11.45 -11.18
N VAL A 584 -6.85 -10.98 -10.03
CA VAL A 584 -6.17 -9.97 -9.20
C VAL A 584 -4.85 -10.53 -8.66
N ALA A 585 -4.88 -11.70 -8.00
CA ALA A 585 -3.68 -12.35 -7.45
C ALA A 585 -2.63 -12.63 -8.54
N ARG A 586 -3.07 -13.21 -9.67
CA ARG A 586 -2.20 -13.46 -10.82
C ARG A 586 -1.58 -12.18 -11.38
N ASN A 587 -2.38 -11.12 -11.57
CA ASN A 587 -1.85 -9.87 -12.10
C ASN A 587 -0.86 -9.20 -11.15
N CYS A 588 -1.07 -9.30 -9.83
CA CYS A 588 -0.08 -8.84 -8.85
C CYS A 588 1.25 -9.57 -9.04
N PHE A 589 1.23 -10.90 -9.05
CA PHE A 589 2.42 -11.71 -9.29
C PHE A 589 3.12 -11.38 -10.62
N LEU A 590 2.35 -11.26 -11.70
CA LEU A 590 2.88 -10.89 -13.01
C LEU A 590 3.50 -9.49 -13.01
N ARG A 591 2.94 -8.50 -12.28
CA ARG A 591 3.57 -7.17 -12.12
C ARG A 591 4.94 -7.30 -11.47
N ASN A 592 5.06 -8.09 -10.39
CA ASN A 592 6.34 -8.33 -9.72
C ASN A 592 7.36 -8.94 -10.70
N LEU A 593 6.96 -9.95 -11.49
CA LEU A 593 7.84 -10.56 -12.50
C LEU A 593 8.27 -9.60 -13.62
N ILE A 594 7.37 -8.77 -14.14
CA ILE A 594 7.69 -7.78 -15.18
C ILE A 594 8.78 -6.83 -14.70
N LEU A 595 8.65 -6.40 -13.45
CA LEU A 595 9.50 -5.36 -12.89
C LEU A 595 10.81 -5.91 -12.38
N ALA A 596 10.86 -7.19 -11.99
CA ALA A 596 12.12 -7.91 -11.88
C ALA A 596 12.87 -7.93 -13.23
N LYS A 597 12.18 -8.18 -14.34
CA LYS A 597 12.78 -8.23 -15.70
C LYS A 597 13.09 -6.90 -16.35
N SER A 598 12.38 -5.82 -16.00
CA SER A 598 12.60 -4.54 -16.67
C SER A 598 13.96 -3.98 -16.28
N ARG A 599 14.88 -3.84 -17.24
CA ARG A 599 16.02 -2.91 -17.10
C ARG A 599 15.41 -1.53 -16.90
N LEU A 600 15.54 -0.98 -15.71
CA LEU A 600 15.17 0.42 -15.47
C LEU A 600 16.05 1.32 -16.34
#